data_AF-A0A7M1KG23-F1
#
_entry.id   AF-A0A7M1KG23-F1
#
_cell.length_a   1.000
_cell.length_b   1.000
_cell.length_c   1.000
_cell.angle_alpha   90.00
_cell.angle_beta   90.00
_cell.angle_gamma   90.00
#
_symmetry.space_group_name_H-M   'P 1'
#
loop_
_entity.id
_entity.type
_entity.pdbx_description
1 polymer ?
#
loop_
_entity_poly.entity_id
_entity_poly.type
_entity_poly.pdbx_seq_one_letter_code
_entity_poly.pdbx_strand_id
1 'polypeptide(L)'
;MTTHIQRSALLPYPAQALYDLVNDVARYPEFLPWCSAAEVLESSDEHMVASVGVAKAGMSQHFVTRNILVPGQSIEMNLQEGPFTQLHGVWVFKALTDKACKISLDLSFDYAGPIVRATLGPLFNQAANTLVDAFCQRAKQLHG
;
A
#
# COMPACT_ATOMS: atom_id res chain seq x y z
N MET A 1 -16.31 -7.73 10.69
CA MET A 1 -15.34 -7.51 11.78
C MET A 1 -14.17 -6.90 11.10
N THR A 2 -14.03 -5.59 11.27
CA THR A 2 -13.02 -4.80 10.58
C THR A 2 -11.64 -5.21 11.06
N THR A 3 -10.75 -5.49 10.11
CA THR A 3 -9.34 -5.69 10.40
C THR A 3 -8.66 -4.34 10.32
N HIS A 4 -7.92 -3.97 11.35
CA HIS A 4 -7.19 -2.70 11.43
C HIS A 4 -5.71 -2.95 11.69
N ILE A 5 -4.85 -2.28 10.93
CA ILE A 5 -3.40 -2.42 10.96
C ILE A 5 -2.78 -1.03 10.99
N GLN A 6 -1.92 -0.80 11.98
CA GLN A 6 -1.08 0.40 12.07
C GLN A 6 0.39 -0.01 12.08
N ARG A 7 1.17 0.54 11.16
CA ARG A 7 2.62 0.29 11.05
C ARG A 7 3.34 1.60 10.78
N SER A 8 4.57 1.73 11.26
CA SER A 8 5.41 2.89 10.95
C SER A 8 6.89 2.53 11.04
N ALA A 9 7.72 3.27 10.31
CA ALA A 9 9.16 3.13 10.33
C ALA A 9 9.85 4.51 10.22
N LEU A 10 11.07 4.59 10.73
CA LEU A 10 11.94 5.75 10.59
C LEU A 10 13.02 5.44 9.55
N LEU A 11 13.15 6.31 8.55
CA LEU A 11 14.10 6.13 7.47
C LEU A 11 14.96 7.38 7.28
N PRO A 12 16.28 7.21 6.99
CA PRO A 12 17.19 8.30 6.70
C PRO A 12 17.06 8.77 5.23
N TYR A 13 15.82 9.00 4.78
CA TYR A 13 15.52 9.51 3.44
C TYR A 13 14.51 10.68 3.54
N PRO A 14 14.55 11.64 2.59
CA PRO A 14 13.57 12.72 2.52
C PRO A 14 12.14 12.19 2.36
N ALA A 15 11.16 12.91 2.91
CA ALA A 15 9.74 12.54 2.83
C ALA A 15 9.25 12.40 1.38
N GLN A 16 9.70 13.28 0.48
CA GLN A 16 9.35 13.21 -0.94
C GLN A 16 9.81 11.90 -1.59
N ALA A 17 11.03 11.46 -1.33
CA ALA A 17 11.55 10.21 -1.91
C ALA A 17 10.74 8.97 -1.46
N LEU A 18 10.31 8.95 -0.19
CA LEU A 18 9.46 7.86 0.31
C LEU A 18 8.02 7.96 -0.23
N TYR A 19 7.49 9.17 -0.38
CA TYR A 19 6.21 9.40 -1.03
C TYR A 19 6.24 8.89 -2.46
N ASP A 20 7.25 9.28 -3.25
CA ASP A 20 7.40 8.87 -4.65
C ASP A 20 7.50 7.34 -4.75
N LEU A 21 8.22 6.71 -3.81
CA LEU A 21 8.34 5.26 -3.76
C LEU A 21 7.00 4.55 -3.53
N VAL A 22 6.15 5.06 -2.64
CA VAL A 22 4.80 4.51 -2.40
C VAL A 22 3.85 4.89 -3.54
N ASN A 23 3.97 6.07 -4.13
CA ASN A 23 3.09 6.50 -5.22
C ASN A 23 3.39 5.75 -6.53
N ASP A 24 4.57 5.14 -6.68
CA ASP A 24 4.96 4.35 -7.85
C ASP A 24 4.37 2.93 -7.83
N VAL A 25 3.03 2.86 -7.89
CA VAL A 25 2.25 1.62 -7.78
C VAL A 25 2.62 0.61 -8.87
N ALA A 26 2.92 1.07 -10.09
CA ALA A 26 3.29 0.19 -11.22
C ALA A 26 4.52 -0.68 -10.93
N ARG A 27 5.41 -0.24 -10.03
CA ARG A 27 6.65 -0.96 -9.68
C ARG A 27 6.50 -1.89 -8.49
N TYR A 28 5.34 -1.97 -7.87
CA TYR A 28 5.08 -2.86 -6.73
C TYR A 28 5.47 -4.33 -6.99
N PRO A 29 5.20 -4.94 -8.17
CA PRO A 29 5.60 -6.31 -8.45
C PRO A 29 7.13 -6.54 -8.42
N GLU A 30 7.95 -5.49 -8.55
CA GLU A 30 9.41 -5.62 -8.49
C GLU A 30 9.93 -5.96 -7.09
N PHE A 31 9.17 -5.67 -6.03
CA PHE A 31 9.70 -5.78 -4.66
C PHE A 31 8.68 -6.23 -3.60
N LEU A 32 7.37 -6.23 -3.88
CA LEU A 32 6.36 -6.76 -2.97
C LEU A 32 6.16 -8.26 -3.25
N PRO A 33 6.59 -9.18 -2.37
CA PRO A 33 6.63 -10.62 -2.68
C PRO A 33 5.27 -11.28 -2.93
N TRP A 34 4.20 -10.63 -2.47
CA TRP A 34 2.82 -11.06 -2.60
C TRP A 34 2.07 -10.35 -3.73
N CYS A 35 2.69 -9.33 -4.37
CA CYS A 35 2.09 -8.57 -5.46
C CYS A 35 2.34 -9.30 -6.77
N SER A 36 1.27 -9.77 -7.42
CA SER A 36 1.36 -10.48 -8.70
C SER A 36 1.32 -9.54 -9.91
N ALA A 37 0.65 -8.40 -9.78
CA ALA A 37 0.51 -7.39 -10.81
C ALA A 37 0.15 -6.05 -10.15
N ALA A 38 0.50 -4.94 -10.80
CA ALA A 38 0.01 -3.63 -10.44
C ALA A 38 -0.11 -2.76 -11.70
N GLU A 39 -1.19 -1.99 -11.78
CA GLU A 39 -1.51 -1.17 -12.95
C GLU A 39 -2.08 0.17 -12.50
N VAL A 40 -1.60 1.26 -13.10
CA VAL A 40 -2.18 2.60 -12.93
C VAL A 40 -3.23 2.80 -14.02
N LEU A 41 -4.49 2.94 -13.62
CA LEU A 41 -5.64 3.07 -14.51
C LEU A 41 -5.96 4.54 -14.81
N GLU A 42 -5.70 5.43 -13.86
CA GLU A 42 -5.90 6.88 -13.96
C GLU A 42 -4.85 7.58 -13.08
N SER A 43 -4.29 8.71 -13.51
CA SER A 43 -3.35 9.48 -12.69
C SER A 43 -3.40 10.97 -13.03
N SER A 44 -3.32 11.78 -11.97
CA SER A 44 -3.12 13.23 -11.98
C SER A 44 -2.19 13.63 -10.83
N ASP A 45 -1.99 14.93 -10.63
CA ASP A 45 -1.23 15.46 -9.48
C ASP A 45 -1.99 15.30 -8.15
N GLU A 46 -3.32 15.18 -8.19
CA GLU A 46 -4.20 15.17 -7.00
C GLU A 46 -4.79 13.78 -6.71
N HIS A 47 -4.81 12.87 -7.69
CA HIS A 47 -5.39 11.55 -7.52
C HIS A 47 -4.74 10.48 -8.41
N MET A 48 -4.95 9.22 -8.02
CA MET A 48 -4.59 8.04 -8.82
C MET A 48 -5.65 6.96 -8.65
N VAL A 49 -6.03 6.29 -9.74
CA VAL A 49 -6.76 5.01 -9.66
C VAL A 49 -5.78 3.91 -10.04
N ALA A 50 -5.60 2.92 -9.18
CA ALA A 50 -4.67 1.83 -9.44
C ALA A 50 -5.25 0.48 -9.03
N SER A 51 -4.94 -0.55 -9.82
CA SER A 51 -5.23 -1.94 -9.50
C SER A 51 -3.99 -2.62 -8.93
N VAL A 52 -4.17 -3.38 -7.85
CA VAL A 52 -3.13 -4.23 -7.25
C VAL A 52 -3.63 -5.65 -7.19
N GLY A 53 -2.90 -6.55 -7.84
CA GLY A 53 -3.06 -8.00 -7.76
C GLY A 53 -2.23 -8.57 -6.61
N VAL A 54 -2.86 -9.42 -5.79
CA VAL A 54 -2.20 -10.25 -4.80
C VAL A 54 -2.30 -11.71 -5.20
N ALA A 55 -1.22 -12.47 -5.03
CA ALA A 55 -1.25 -13.90 -5.26
C ALA A 55 -0.38 -14.67 -4.27
N LYS A 56 -0.84 -15.86 -3.89
CA LYS A 56 -0.07 -16.85 -3.12
C LYS A 56 -0.66 -18.24 -3.31
N ALA A 57 0.20 -19.25 -3.49
CA ALA A 57 -0.17 -20.66 -3.49
C ALA A 57 -1.38 -21.02 -4.41
N GLY A 58 -1.39 -20.51 -5.63
CA GLY A 58 -2.44 -20.79 -6.63
C GLY A 58 -3.72 -19.97 -6.48
N MET A 59 -3.80 -19.09 -5.48
CA MET A 59 -4.88 -18.14 -5.30
C MET A 59 -4.42 -16.75 -5.75
N SER A 60 -5.23 -16.07 -6.56
CA SER A 60 -4.97 -14.70 -7.00
C SER A 60 -6.24 -13.88 -6.87
N GLN A 61 -6.10 -12.63 -6.45
CA GLN A 61 -7.18 -11.66 -6.51
C GLN A 61 -6.63 -10.26 -6.75
N HIS A 62 -7.47 -9.35 -7.19
CA HIS A 62 -7.12 -7.95 -7.38
C HIS A 62 -8.11 -7.05 -6.64
N PHE A 63 -7.66 -5.84 -6.34
CA PHE A 63 -8.49 -4.76 -5.86
C PHE A 63 -8.05 -3.47 -6.54
N VAL A 64 -8.96 -2.51 -6.63
CA VAL A 64 -8.75 -1.19 -7.20
C VAL A 64 -9.00 -0.16 -6.12
N THR A 65 -8.09 0.80 -5.98
CA THR A 65 -8.27 1.95 -5.09
C THR A 65 -8.29 3.25 -5.90
N ARG A 66 -9.09 4.20 -5.44
CA ARG A 66 -8.97 5.61 -5.78
C ARG A 66 -8.21 6.31 -4.67
N ASN A 67 -7.05 6.85 -5.02
CA ASN A 67 -6.11 7.47 -4.12
C ASN A 67 -6.24 8.99 -4.20
N ILE A 68 -6.24 9.67 -3.06
CA ILE A 68 -6.11 11.12 -2.94
C ILE A 68 -4.66 11.42 -2.56
N LEU A 69 -4.02 12.31 -3.31
CA LEU A 69 -2.58 12.55 -3.26
C LEU A 69 -2.28 13.92 -2.67
N VAL A 70 -1.40 13.96 -1.67
CA VAL A 70 -0.76 15.19 -1.21
C VAL A 70 0.75 14.96 -1.29
N PRO A 71 1.42 15.46 -2.35
CA PRO A 71 2.84 15.21 -2.60
C PRO A 71 3.73 15.42 -1.37
N GLY A 72 4.53 14.40 -1.05
CA GLY A 72 5.47 14.41 0.07
C GLY A 72 4.83 14.35 1.46
N GLN A 73 3.50 14.27 1.58
CA GLN A 73 2.77 14.33 2.85
C GLN A 73 1.88 13.11 3.10
N SER A 74 1.01 12.75 2.16
CA SER A 74 0.06 11.65 2.37
C SER A 74 -0.49 11.05 1.08
N ILE A 75 -0.90 9.78 1.17
CA ILE A 75 -1.68 9.06 0.16
C ILE A 75 -2.85 8.40 0.88
N GLU A 76 -4.07 8.85 0.61
CA GLU A 76 -5.29 8.24 1.13
C GLU A 76 -5.87 7.31 0.06
N MET A 77 -6.01 6.03 0.38
CA MET A 77 -6.49 4.97 -0.50
C MET A 77 -7.93 4.62 -0.12
N ASN A 78 -8.86 4.74 -1.07
CA ASN A 78 -10.25 4.33 -0.89
C ASN A 78 -10.61 3.22 -1.87
N LEU A 79 -11.28 2.17 -1.39
CA LEU A 79 -11.74 1.07 -2.23
C LEU A 79 -12.65 1.58 -3.35
N GLN A 80 -12.34 1.17 -4.58
CA GLN A 80 -13.21 1.35 -5.74
C GLN A 80 -13.79 0.01 -6.20
N GLU A 81 -12.99 -1.06 -6.19
CA GLU A 81 -13.41 -2.42 -6.57
C GLU A 81 -12.57 -3.46 -5.82
N GLY A 82 -13.13 -4.64 -5.51
CA GLY A 82 -12.33 -5.76 -5.01
C GLY A 82 -13.12 -6.73 -4.12
N PRO A 83 -12.43 -7.70 -3.50
CA PRO A 83 -13.04 -8.71 -2.62
C PRO A 83 -13.41 -8.18 -1.23
N PHE A 84 -13.59 -6.86 -1.10
CA PHE A 84 -13.83 -6.16 0.15
C PHE A 84 -15.15 -5.41 0.09
N THR A 85 -15.85 -5.33 1.22
CA THR A 85 -16.94 -4.34 1.36
C THR A 85 -16.39 -2.96 1.63
N GLN A 86 -15.23 -2.88 2.30
CA GLN A 86 -14.52 -1.66 2.60
C GLN A 86 -13.02 -1.93 2.62
N LEU A 87 -12.25 -1.02 2.05
CA LEU A 87 -10.81 -0.90 2.26
C LEU A 87 -10.51 0.59 2.27
N HIS A 88 -9.86 1.04 3.33
CA HIS A 88 -9.41 2.41 3.50
C HIS A 88 -8.02 2.36 4.11
N GLY A 89 -7.07 3.10 3.54
CA GLY A 89 -5.75 3.21 4.13
C GLY A 89 -5.13 4.58 3.92
N VAL A 90 -4.34 5.02 4.88
CA VAL A 90 -3.68 6.32 4.86
C VAL A 90 -2.20 6.11 5.07
N TRP A 91 -1.42 6.47 4.06
CA TRP A 91 0.00 6.71 4.20
C TRP A 91 0.25 8.13 4.66
N VAL A 92 1.15 8.29 5.63
CA VAL A 92 1.65 9.59 6.09
C VAL A 92 3.17 9.60 6.06
N PHE A 93 3.73 10.64 5.45
CA PHE A 93 5.17 10.88 5.30
C PHE A 93 5.55 12.09 6.15
N LYS A 94 5.87 11.87 7.41
CA LYS A 94 6.22 12.95 8.34
C LYS A 94 7.72 13.23 8.26
N ALA A 95 8.11 14.33 7.60
CA ALA A 95 9.48 14.82 7.65
C ALA A 95 9.90 15.08 9.11
N LEU A 96 11.06 14.55 9.49
CA LEU A 96 11.72 14.79 10.77
C LEU A 96 12.90 15.76 10.60
N THR A 97 13.60 15.63 9.47
CA THR A 97 14.60 16.58 8.96
C THR A 97 14.50 16.64 7.43
N ASP A 98 15.40 17.36 6.77
CA ASP A 98 15.57 17.37 5.31
C ASP A 98 15.93 15.98 4.74
N LYS A 99 16.53 15.10 5.56
CA LYS A 99 17.02 13.77 5.17
C LYS A 99 16.46 12.64 6.00
N ALA A 100 15.41 12.87 6.79
CA ALA A 100 14.81 11.83 7.62
C ALA A 100 13.30 11.97 7.64
N CYS A 101 12.60 10.84 7.54
CA CYS A 101 11.15 10.78 7.49
C CYS A 101 10.64 9.61 8.34
N LYS A 102 9.53 9.84 9.03
CA LYS A 102 8.68 8.78 9.57
C LYS A 102 7.59 8.47 8.56
N ILE A 103 7.63 7.27 7.98
CA ILE A 103 6.53 6.72 7.18
C ILE A 103 5.58 5.97 8.10
N SER A 104 4.27 6.16 7.92
CA SER A 104 3.23 5.46 8.68
C SER A 104 2.11 5.02 7.74
N LEU A 105 1.54 3.84 8.02
CA LEU A 105 0.36 3.30 7.36
C LEU A 105 -0.69 2.99 8.42
N ASP A 106 -1.87 3.56 8.27
CA ASP A 106 -3.11 3.13 8.91
C ASP A 106 -3.97 2.45 7.84
N LEU A 107 -4.37 1.20 8.05
CA LEU A 107 -5.12 0.42 7.06
C LEU A 107 -6.27 -0.33 7.73
N SER A 108 -7.48 -0.12 7.22
CA SER A 108 -8.70 -0.79 7.65
C SER A 108 -9.39 -1.48 6.47
N PHE A 109 -9.86 -2.71 6.66
CA PHE A 109 -10.65 -3.39 5.64
C PHE A 109 -11.63 -4.41 6.22
N ASP A 110 -12.69 -4.68 5.44
CA ASP A 110 -13.71 -5.70 5.68
C ASP A 110 -13.90 -6.55 4.42
N TYR A 111 -13.85 -7.87 4.57
CA TYR A 111 -14.04 -8.82 3.48
C TYR A 111 -15.51 -8.89 3.04
N ALA A 112 -15.75 -9.17 1.75
CA ALA A 112 -17.08 -9.41 1.16
C ALA A 112 -17.70 -10.76 1.57
N GLY A 113 -17.75 -11.04 2.88
CA GLY A 113 -18.35 -12.23 3.47
C GLY A 113 -17.34 -13.25 4.04
N PRO A 114 -17.84 -14.27 4.75
CA PRO A 114 -17.00 -15.23 5.48
C PRO A 114 -16.18 -16.16 4.57
N ILE A 115 -16.70 -16.50 3.38
CA ILE A 115 -15.99 -17.36 2.41
C ILE A 115 -14.75 -16.63 1.89
N VAL A 116 -14.91 -15.37 1.46
CA VAL A 116 -13.82 -14.52 0.97
C VAL A 116 -12.76 -14.32 2.05
N ARG A 117 -13.19 -14.11 3.31
CA ARG A 117 -12.27 -14.03 4.45
C ARG A 117 -11.49 -15.33 4.68
N ALA A 118 -12.12 -16.49 4.58
CA ALA A 118 -11.48 -17.77 4.83
C ALA A 118 -10.42 -18.10 3.75
N THR A 119 -10.68 -17.71 2.50
CA THR A 119 -9.80 -17.97 1.37
C THR A 119 -8.68 -16.92 1.28
N LEU A 120 -9.02 -15.63 1.21
CA LEU A 120 -8.07 -14.55 0.94
C LEU A 120 -7.49 -13.91 2.21
N GLY A 121 -8.10 -14.17 3.37
CA GLY A 121 -7.75 -13.53 4.63
C GLY A 121 -6.27 -13.65 5.00
N PRO A 122 -5.69 -14.87 5.00
CA PRO A 122 -4.28 -15.05 5.32
C PRO A 122 -3.33 -14.30 4.37
N LEU A 123 -3.65 -14.25 3.08
CA LEU A 123 -2.84 -13.57 2.06
C LEU A 123 -2.84 -12.05 2.30
N PHE A 124 -4.00 -11.43 2.40
CA PHE A 124 -4.11 -9.99 2.63
C PHE A 124 -3.59 -9.56 3.99
N ASN A 125 -3.83 -10.36 5.03
CA ASN A 125 -3.24 -10.08 6.34
C ASN A 125 -1.72 -10.12 6.27
N GLN A 126 -1.11 -11.09 5.59
CA GLN A 126 0.35 -11.11 5.41
C GLN A 126 0.83 -9.88 4.62
N ALA A 127 0.15 -9.56 3.51
CA ALA A 127 0.50 -8.43 2.67
C ALA A 127 0.50 -7.11 3.47
N ALA A 128 -0.61 -6.84 4.16
CA ALA A 128 -0.78 -5.63 4.97
C ALA A 128 0.22 -5.55 6.14
N ASN A 129 0.56 -6.68 6.77
CA ASN A 129 1.52 -6.71 7.87
C ASN A 129 2.97 -6.48 7.44
N THR A 130 3.31 -6.77 6.18
CA THR A 130 4.69 -6.71 5.66
C THR A 130 4.95 -5.50 4.75
N LEU A 131 3.91 -4.74 4.41
CA LEU A 131 3.97 -3.67 3.41
C LEU A 131 4.97 -2.57 3.79
N VAL A 132 4.93 -2.05 5.03
CA VAL A 132 5.87 -1.01 5.50
C VAL A 132 7.32 -1.52 5.46
N ASP A 133 7.56 -2.76 5.89
CA ASP A 133 8.91 -3.33 5.90
C ASP A 133 9.46 -3.51 4.48
N ALA A 134 8.63 -3.93 3.53
CA ALA A 134 9.01 -4.07 2.13
C ALA A 134 9.39 -2.72 1.52
N PHE A 135 8.65 -1.64 1.81
CA PHE A 135 9.04 -0.29 1.40
C PHE A 135 10.34 0.18 2.05
N CYS A 136 10.57 -0.16 3.32
CA CYS A 136 11.83 0.16 3.97
C CYS A 136 13.02 -0.54 3.29
N GLN A 137 12.85 -1.80 2.90
CA GLN A 137 13.87 -2.55 2.17
C GLN A 137 14.10 -1.95 0.78
N ARG A 138 13.03 -1.59 0.07
CA ARG A 138 13.12 -1.00 -1.25
C ARG A 138 13.79 0.37 -1.25
N ALA A 139 13.50 1.22 -0.27
CA ALA A 139 14.18 2.50 -0.11
C ALA A 139 15.69 2.34 0.07
N LYS A 140 16.12 1.33 0.86
CA LYS A 140 17.54 0.98 1.01
C LYS A 140 18.19 0.50 -0.29
N GLN A 141 17.47 -0.26 -1.11
CA GLN A 141 18.00 -0.74 -2.40
C GLN A 141 18.20 0.39 -3.41
N LEU A 142 17.37 1.43 -3.38
CA LEU A 142 17.41 2.53 -4.35
C LEU A 142 18.33 3.68 -3.93
N HIS A 143 18.55 3.87 -2.63
CA HIS A 143 19.24 5.06 -2.09
C HIS A 143 20.35 4.73 -1.09
N GLY A 144 20.60 3.45 -0.82
CA GLY A 144 21.63 2.97 0.11
C GLY A 144 22.86 2.40 -0.57
#